data_AF-A0A946MRU8-F1
#
_entry.id   AF-A0A946MRU8-F1
#
_cell.length_a   1.000
_cell.length_b   1.000
_cell.length_c   1.000
_cell.angle_alpha   90.00
_cell.angle_beta   90.00
_cell.angle_gamma   90.00
#
_symmetry.space_group_name_H-M   'P 1'
#
loop_
_entity.id
_entity.type
_entity.pdbx_description
1 polymer ?
#
loop_
_entity_poly.entity_id
_entity_poly.type
_entity_poly.pdbx_seq_one_letter_code
_entity_poly.pdbx_strand_id
1 'polypeptide(L)'
;DEVYVATDNELIRQTVESYGGKVIMTGTRHQTGSDRIAEACRSIECDIVVNIQGDEPLVDPDHIDAIVMPLVKDPDIQISVGVTPYHKKNSASDIKAVLDLNDFILYCSRTDLPSDARTPVTEMLKMCFVVPFRKEFLLKYTSWEPTPLETIEYNEYLRVLEHGVKIKAVRIDDARISVDTPDDLKEVRRLMQKDHLKQKYIS
;
A
#
# COMPACT_ATOMS: atom_id res chain seq x y z
N ASP A 1 -14.72 -12.01 4.67
CA ASP A 1 -13.51 -11.22 5.01
C ASP A 1 -13.68 -10.53 6.35
N GLU A 2 -12.58 -10.15 6.96
CA GLU A 2 -12.54 -9.48 8.26
C GLU A 2 -11.62 -8.26 8.15
N VAL A 3 -11.96 -7.17 8.84
CA VAL A 3 -11.21 -5.92 8.81
C VAL A 3 -10.77 -5.54 10.21
N TYR A 4 -9.48 -5.26 10.37
CA TYR A 4 -8.87 -4.88 11.63
C TYR A 4 -8.02 -3.62 11.45
N VAL A 5 -8.04 -2.73 12.44
CA VAL A 5 -7.05 -1.65 12.56
C VAL A 5 -5.92 -2.14 13.44
N ALA A 6 -4.70 -2.21 12.90
CA ALA A 6 -3.50 -2.53 13.67
C ALA A 6 -2.85 -1.24 14.18
N THR A 7 -2.77 -1.05 15.50
CA THR A 7 -2.23 0.17 16.10
C THR A 7 -1.51 -0.10 17.41
N ASP A 8 -0.51 0.72 17.73
CA ASP A 8 0.18 0.75 19.02
C ASP A 8 -0.37 1.87 19.92
N ASN A 9 -1.35 2.63 19.44
CA ASN A 9 -1.88 3.81 20.11
C ASN A 9 -3.29 3.55 20.68
N GLU A 10 -3.40 3.73 21.99
CA GLU A 10 -4.63 3.55 22.76
C GLU A 10 -5.76 4.53 22.35
N LEU A 11 -5.42 5.76 21.96
CA LEU A 11 -6.41 6.74 21.48
C LEU A 11 -7.00 6.31 20.12
N ILE A 12 -6.17 5.76 19.23
CA ILE A 12 -6.63 5.21 17.95
C ILE A 12 -7.54 4.01 18.22
N ARG A 13 -7.16 3.10 19.14
CA ARG A 13 -8.00 1.97 19.53
C ARG A 13 -9.39 2.43 19.98
N GLN A 14 -9.43 3.30 21.00
CA GLN A 14 -10.69 3.78 21.56
C GLN A 14 -11.57 4.46 20.50
N THR A 15 -10.95 5.23 19.61
CA THR A 15 -11.67 5.87 18.50
C THR A 15 -12.29 4.83 17.59
N VAL A 16 -11.51 3.86 17.09
CA VAL A 16 -12.01 2.83 16.18
C VAL A 16 -13.11 1.97 16.83
N GLU A 17 -12.90 1.53 18.07
CA GLU A 17 -13.89 0.75 18.83
C GLU A 17 -15.18 1.52 19.06
N SER A 18 -15.12 2.85 19.25
CA SER A 18 -16.32 3.69 19.40
C SER A 18 -17.20 3.75 18.14
N TYR A 19 -16.61 3.45 16.97
CA TYR A 19 -17.33 3.29 15.70
C TYR A 19 -17.61 1.80 15.36
N GLY A 20 -17.38 0.88 16.29
CA GLY A 20 -17.64 -0.56 16.10
C GLY A 20 -16.58 -1.31 15.29
N GLY A 21 -15.43 -0.69 15.00
CA GLY A 21 -14.32 -1.34 14.32
C GLY A 21 -13.55 -2.31 15.23
N LYS A 22 -12.88 -3.31 14.63
CA LYS A 22 -12.02 -4.25 15.34
C LYS A 22 -10.59 -3.73 15.37
N VAL A 23 -9.92 -3.84 16.52
CA VAL A 23 -8.55 -3.34 16.71
C VAL A 23 -7.64 -4.47 17.17
N ILE A 24 -6.42 -4.49 16.65
CA ILE A 24 -5.33 -5.34 17.14
C ILE A 24 -4.23 -4.42 17.64
N MET A 25 -3.90 -4.54 18.93
CA MET A 25 -2.80 -3.80 19.51
C MET A 25 -1.47 -4.43 19.06
N THR A 26 -0.59 -3.61 18.50
CA THR A 26 0.75 -4.01 18.04
C THR A 26 1.85 -3.38 18.90
N GLY A 27 3.05 -3.93 18.82
CA GLY A 27 4.24 -3.35 19.43
C GLY A 27 4.61 -1.97 18.86
N THR A 28 5.37 -1.19 19.62
CA THR A 28 5.79 0.18 19.27
C THR A 28 7.10 0.25 18.48
N ARG A 29 7.75 -0.89 18.26
CA ARG A 29 9.13 -0.97 17.69
C ARG A 29 9.18 -1.32 16.21
N HIS A 30 8.03 -1.42 15.54
CA HIS A 30 7.96 -1.73 14.12
C HIS A 30 8.52 -0.58 13.31
N GLN A 31 9.38 -0.92 12.34
CA GLN A 31 10.00 0.07 11.45
C GLN A 31 9.16 0.31 10.20
N THR A 32 8.35 -0.68 9.81
CA THR A 32 7.57 -0.64 8.58
C THR A 32 6.11 -1.02 8.82
N GLY A 33 5.24 -0.68 7.84
CA GLY A 33 3.85 -1.10 7.84
C GLY A 33 3.72 -2.63 7.77
N SER A 34 4.57 -3.29 6.97
CA SER A 34 4.55 -4.75 6.83
C SER A 34 4.88 -5.47 8.12
N ASP A 35 5.86 -4.99 8.90
CA ASP A 35 6.22 -5.62 10.18
C ASP A 35 5.05 -5.58 11.17
N ARG A 36 4.34 -4.45 11.21
CA ARG A 36 3.16 -4.24 12.06
C ARG A 36 2.02 -5.19 11.70
N ILE A 37 1.68 -5.30 10.42
CA ILE A 37 0.61 -6.23 9.99
C ILE A 37 1.03 -7.69 10.15
N ALA A 38 2.31 -8.01 9.99
CA ALA A 38 2.83 -9.35 10.21
C ALA A 38 2.71 -9.77 11.66
N GLU A 39 2.92 -8.86 12.63
CA GLU A 39 2.56 -9.13 14.02
C GLU A 39 1.05 -9.36 14.17
N ALA A 40 0.24 -8.43 13.65
CA ALA A 40 -1.21 -8.43 13.85
C ALA A 40 -1.90 -9.68 13.28
N CYS A 41 -1.43 -10.19 12.13
CA CYS A 41 -2.07 -11.32 11.46
C CYS A 41 -1.60 -12.71 11.94
N ARG A 42 -0.60 -12.80 12.84
CA ARG A 42 -0.01 -14.08 13.26
C ARG A 42 -1.06 -15.09 13.73
N SER A 43 -1.96 -14.67 14.61
CA SER A 43 -3.00 -15.51 15.21
C SER A 43 -4.30 -15.60 14.40
N ILE A 44 -4.41 -14.87 13.29
CA ILE A 44 -5.61 -14.85 12.45
C ILE A 44 -5.49 -15.95 11.41
N GLU A 45 -6.46 -16.84 11.32
CA GLU A 45 -6.51 -17.85 10.25
C GLU A 45 -6.98 -17.20 8.94
N CYS A 46 -6.06 -17.00 8.01
CA CYS A 46 -6.33 -16.49 6.67
C CYS A 46 -5.20 -16.84 5.68
N ASP A 47 -5.53 -16.86 4.40
CA ASP A 47 -4.57 -17.10 3.31
C ASP A 47 -3.92 -15.81 2.79
N ILE A 48 -4.72 -14.74 2.71
CA ILE A 48 -4.33 -13.44 2.15
C ILE A 48 -4.55 -12.36 3.21
N VAL A 49 -3.54 -11.50 3.38
CA VAL A 49 -3.58 -10.31 4.22
C VAL A 49 -3.48 -9.09 3.32
N VAL A 50 -4.45 -8.19 3.39
CA VAL A 50 -4.44 -6.94 2.62
C VAL A 50 -4.02 -5.79 3.51
N ASN A 51 -2.86 -5.21 3.24
CA ASN A 51 -2.41 -3.99 3.90
C ASN A 51 -3.07 -2.78 3.24
N ILE A 52 -3.82 -2.01 4.01
CA ILE A 52 -4.41 -0.74 3.60
C ILE A 52 -3.88 0.31 4.58
N GLN A 53 -3.14 1.29 4.08
CA GLN A 53 -2.60 2.35 4.95
C GLN A 53 -3.72 3.22 5.51
N GLY A 54 -3.56 3.65 6.77
CA GLY A 54 -4.57 4.42 7.50
C GLY A 54 -4.70 5.88 7.06
N ASP A 55 -3.77 6.36 6.24
CA ASP A 55 -3.70 7.69 5.64
C ASP A 55 -4.30 7.74 4.21
N GLU A 56 -4.95 6.66 3.76
CA GLU A 56 -5.66 6.55 2.48
C GLU A 56 -7.20 6.59 2.68
N PRO A 57 -7.79 7.71 3.16
CA PRO A 57 -9.20 7.78 3.57
C PRO A 57 -10.19 7.71 2.40
N LEU A 58 -9.71 7.71 1.18
CA LEU A 58 -10.48 7.74 -0.05
C LEU A 58 -10.22 6.50 -0.92
N VAL A 59 -9.71 5.42 -0.33
CA VAL A 59 -9.52 4.14 -1.03
C VAL A 59 -10.86 3.65 -1.61
N ASP A 60 -10.82 3.25 -2.89
CA ASP A 60 -11.98 2.66 -3.56
C ASP A 60 -12.01 1.14 -3.27
N PRO A 61 -13.11 0.58 -2.74
CA PRO A 61 -13.27 -0.86 -2.55
C PRO A 61 -13.03 -1.68 -3.82
N ASP A 62 -13.41 -1.16 -4.99
CA ASP A 62 -13.22 -1.87 -6.26
C ASP A 62 -11.73 -1.98 -6.61
N HIS A 63 -10.91 -1.01 -6.18
CA HIS A 63 -9.45 -1.10 -6.30
C HIS A 63 -8.87 -2.17 -5.39
N ILE A 64 -9.37 -2.31 -4.17
CA ILE A 64 -8.92 -3.37 -3.24
C ILE A 64 -9.16 -4.73 -3.89
N ASP A 65 -10.37 -4.98 -4.39
CA ASP A 65 -10.74 -6.24 -5.04
C ASP A 65 -9.87 -6.52 -6.27
N ALA A 66 -9.66 -5.50 -7.12
CA ALA A 66 -8.81 -5.62 -8.31
C ALA A 66 -7.37 -5.96 -7.95
N ILE A 67 -6.81 -5.33 -6.92
CA ILE A 67 -5.42 -5.54 -6.50
C ILE A 67 -5.23 -6.91 -5.84
N VAL A 68 -6.23 -7.43 -5.11
CA VAL A 68 -6.21 -8.77 -4.48
C VAL A 68 -6.32 -9.90 -5.51
N MET A 69 -7.05 -9.66 -6.61
CA MET A 69 -7.39 -10.67 -7.61
C MET A 69 -6.22 -11.51 -8.16
N PRO A 70 -5.01 -10.98 -8.41
CA PRO A 70 -3.88 -11.79 -8.86
C PRO A 70 -3.52 -12.91 -7.88
N LEU A 71 -3.55 -12.66 -6.56
CA LEU A 71 -3.27 -13.67 -5.55
C LEU A 71 -4.41 -14.70 -5.46
N VAL A 72 -5.64 -14.31 -5.76
CA VAL A 72 -6.77 -15.26 -5.79
C VAL A 72 -6.66 -16.21 -6.98
N LYS A 73 -6.21 -15.70 -8.14
CA LYS A 73 -6.15 -16.45 -9.39
C LYS A 73 -4.89 -17.30 -9.56
N ASP A 74 -3.78 -16.89 -8.96
CA ASP A 74 -2.48 -17.52 -9.17
C ASP A 74 -1.78 -17.82 -7.83
N PRO A 75 -1.62 -19.11 -7.45
CA PRO A 75 -0.92 -19.53 -6.23
C PRO A 75 0.54 -19.05 -6.18
N ASP A 76 1.18 -18.80 -7.33
CA ASP A 76 2.59 -18.43 -7.40
C ASP A 76 2.82 -16.94 -7.10
N ILE A 77 1.80 -16.10 -7.26
CA ILE A 77 1.87 -14.68 -6.89
C ILE A 77 1.80 -14.56 -5.36
N GLN A 78 2.90 -14.06 -4.77
CA GLN A 78 3.05 -13.90 -3.32
C GLN A 78 2.58 -12.53 -2.80
N ILE A 79 2.66 -11.52 -3.68
CA ILE A 79 2.41 -10.11 -3.37
C ILE A 79 1.98 -9.39 -4.65
N SER A 80 1.02 -8.48 -4.52
CA SER A 80 0.70 -7.51 -5.57
C SER A 80 0.56 -6.11 -4.97
N VAL A 81 0.51 -5.10 -5.83
CA VAL A 81 0.37 -3.69 -5.45
C VAL A 81 -0.39 -2.92 -6.52
N GLY A 82 -1.19 -1.95 -6.11
CA GLY A 82 -1.82 -1.01 -7.02
C GLY A 82 -0.82 -0.03 -7.64
N VAL A 83 -0.99 0.31 -8.90
CA VAL A 83 -0.28 1.43 -9.55
C VAL A 83 -1.26 2.28 -10.34
N THR A 84 -1.06 3.59 -10.36
CA THR A 84 -1.92 4.55 -11.06
C THR A 84 -1.11 5.44 -12.00
N PRO A 85 -1.69 5.94 -13.11
CA PRO A 85 -1.13 7.04 -13.88
C PRO A 85 -0.79 8.24 -12.98
N TYR A 86 0.36 8.86 -13.21
CA TYR A 86 0.89 9.93 -12.37
C TYR A 86 1.71 10.93 -13.17
N HIS A 87 1.52 12.22 -12.89
CA HIS A 87 2.00 13.31 -13.76
C HIS A 87 2.86 14.34 -13.03
N LYS A 88 2.87 14.33 -11.69
CA LYS A 88 3.68 15.26 -10.89
C LYS A 88 5.13 14.77 -10.85
N LYS A 89 6.08 15.67 -11.13
CA LYS A 89 7.52 15.39 -11.14
C LYS A 89 8.18 15.80 -9.83
N ASN A 90 9.33 15.20 -9.52
CA ASN A 90 10.17 15.49 -8.35
C ASN A 90 9.45 15.42 -7.00
N SER A 91 8.45 14.54 -6.88
CA SER A 91 7.77 14.33 -5.60
C SER A 91 8.58 13.38 -4.72
N ALA A 92 9.04 13.88 -3.57
CA ALA A 92 9.79 13.08 -2.59
C ALA A 92 8.90 12.15 -1.76
N SER A 93 7.59 12.40 -1.70
CA SER A 93 6.64 11.55 -0.96
C SER A 93 6.11 10.40 -1.82
N ASP A 94 5.95 10.63 -3.12
CA ASP A 94 5.34 9.64 -4.03
C ASP A 94 6.38 8.66 -4.60
N ILE A 95 6.12 7.37 -4.47
CA ILE A 95 6.94 6.31 -5.05
C ILE A 95 6.48 6.01 -6.47
N LYS A 96 7.36 6.20 -7.45
CA LYS A 96 7.14 5.82 -8.84
C LYS A 96 7.63 4.40 -9.09
N ALA A 97 7.05 3.71 -10.07
CA ALA A 97 7.46 2.38 -10.46
C ALA A 97 7.57 2.23 -11.98
N VAL A 98 8.45 1.32 -12.40
CA VAL A 98 8.52 0.82 -13.77
C VAL A 98 8.22 -0.67 -13.79
N LEU A 99 7.52 -1.10 -14.83
CA LEU A 99 7.01 -2.48 -14.95
C LEU A 99 7.68 -3.21 -16.10
N ASP A 100 7.72 -4.54 -16.00
CA ASP A 100 7.99 -5.41 -17.13
C ASP A 100 6.74 -5.58 -18.02
N LEU A 101 6.88 -6.33 -19.12
CA LEU A 101 5.79 -6.56 -20.08
C LEU A 101 4.63 -7.41 -19.53
N ASN A 102 4.81 -8.02 -18.35
CA ASN A 102 3.80 -8.84 -17.68
C ASN A 102 3.29 -8.14 -16.40
N ASP A 103 3.45 -6.82 -16.29
CA ASP A 103 3.08 -6.02 -15.12
C ASP A 103 3.70 -6.51 -13.80
N PHE A 104 4.96 -6.93 -13.81
CA PHE A 104 5.75 -7.05 -12.58
C PHE A 104 6.61 -5.81 -12.38
N ILE A 105 6.72 -5.35 -11.14
CA ILE A 105 7.61 -4.22 -10.78
C ILE A 105 9.06 -4.62 -11.11
N LEU A 106 9.72 -3.84 -11.96
CA LEU A 106 11.16 -3.94 -12.21
C LEU A 106 11.96 -3.15 -11.17
N TYR A 107 11.50 -1.94 -10.87
CA TYR A 107 12.10 -1.06 -9.86
C TYR A 107 11.09 0.00 -9.42
N CYS A 108 11.25 0.51 -8.20
CA CYS A 108 10.47 1.62 -7.67
C CYS A 108 11.34 2.59 -6.87
N SER A 109 11.04 3.89 -6.95
CA SER A 109 11.87 4.97 -6.40
C SER A 109 11.07 6.23 -6.15
N ARG A 110 11.56 7.07 -5.23
CA ARG A 110 11.09 8.46 -5.08
C ARG A 110 11.64 9.40 -6.15
N THR A 111 12.61 8.96 -6.95
CA THR A 111 12.99 9.67 -8.18
C THR A 111 11.96 9.41 -9.28
N ASP A 112 11.82 10.35 -10.22
CA ASP A 112 10.97 10.17 -11.37
C ASP A 112 11.43 8.98 -12.22
N LEU A 113 10.49 8.08 -12.50
CA LEU A 113 10.72 6.86 -13.26
C LEU A 113 9.66 6.73 -14.37
N PRO A 114 10.06 6.33 -15.60
CA PRO A 114 11.44 6.17 -16.06
C PRO A 114 12.17 7.51 -16.23
N SER A 115 13.50 7.47 -16.44
CA SER A 115 14.28 8.67 -16.75
C SER A 115 13.82 9.29 -18.07
N ASP A 116 13.61 10.61 -18.07
CA ASP A 116 13.24 11.39 -19.24
C ASP A 116 14.43 12.05 -19.97
N ALA A 117 15.66 11.63 -19.64
CA ALA A 117 16.90 12.26 -20.12
C ALA A 117 17.09 12.24 -21.65
N ARG A 118 16.43 11.31 -22.37
CA ARG A 118 16.49 11.20 -23.84
C ARG A 118 15.13 11.34 -24.51
N THR A 119 14.09 10.79 -23.89
CA THR A 119 12.73 10.80 -24.41
C THR A 119 11.83 11.40 -23.33
N PRO A 120 11.07 12.45 -23.64
CA PRO A 120 10.13 13.02 -22.68
C PRO A 120 9.15 11.97 -22.16
N VAL A 121 9.04 11.88 -20.84
CA VAL A 121 8.02 11.07 -20.17
C VAL A 121 6.85 11.98 -19.83
N THR A 122 5.69 11.71 -20.44
CA THR A 122 4.45 12.47 -20.23
C THR A 122 3.61 11.90 -19.10
N GLU A 123 3.77 10.62 -18.80
CA GLU A 123 3.03 9.88 -17.78
C GLU A 123 3.99 8.89 -17.09
N MET A 124 3.96 8.87 -15.76
CA MET A 124 4.65 7.91 -14.90
C MET A 124 3.63 7.01 -14.23
N LEU A 125 4.09 5.95 -13.56
CA LEU A 125 3.25 5.15 -12.68
C LEU A 125 3.64 5.42 -11.23
N LYS A 126 2.65 5.71 -10.39
CA LYS A 126 2.80 5.82 -8.94
C LYS A 126 2.29 4.55 -8.27
N MET A 127 3.01 4.04 -7.27
CA MET A 127 2.53 2.96 -6.40
C MET A 127 1.46 3.47 -5.43
N CYS A 128 0.42 2.67 -5.25
CA CYS A 128 -0.66 2.89 -4.30
C CYS A 128 -0.54 1.86 -3.18
N PHE A 129 -0.59 2.29 -1.92
CA PHE A 129 -0.30 1.42 -0.78
C PHE A 129 -1.51 0.59 -0.31
N VAL A 130 -2.20 -0.02 -1.27
CA VAL A 130 -3.02 -1.22 -1.04
C VAL A 130 -2.18 -2.39 -1.51
N VAL A 131 -1.77 -3.24 -0.56
CA VAL A 131 -0.78 -4.29 -0.81
C VAL A 131 -1.26 -5.61 -0.19
N PRO A 132 -1.81 -6.52 -1.00
CA PRO A 132 -2.11 -7.87 -0.55
C PRO A 132 -0.88 -8.76 -0.59
N PHE A 133 -0.79 -9.62 0.41
CA PHE A 133 0.25 -10.63 0.57
C PHE A 133 -0.41 -11.98 0.84
N ARG A 134 0.25 -13.06 0.40
CA ARG A 134 0.03 -14.35 1.05
C ARG A 134 0.55 -14.27 2.48
N LYS A 135 -0.24 -14.74 3.45
CA LYS A 135 0.12 -14.66 4.88
C LYS A 135 1.50 -15.26 5.16
N GLU A 136 1.76 -16.46 4.65
CA GLU A 136 3.05 -17.14 4.84
C GLU A 136 4.23 -16.35 4.24
N PHE A 137 4.01 -15.72 3.08
CA PHE A 137 5.01 -14.86 2.48
C PHE A 137 5.26 -13.60 3.32
N LEU A 138 4.21 -12.92 3.79
CA LEU A 138 4.32 -11.74 4.65
C LEU A 138 5.13 -12.05 5.93
N LEU A 139 4.83 -13.17 6.59
CA LEU A 139 5.55 -13.60 7.79
C LEU A 139 7.02 -13.93 7.50
N LYS A 140 7.31 -14.53 6.34
CA LYS A 140 8.68 -14.81 5.90
C LYS A 140 9.44 -13.54 5.56
N TYR A 141 8.87 -12.68 4.74
CA TYR A 141 9.47 -11.43 4.25
C TYR A 141 9.84 -10.49 5.41
N THR A 142 8.94 -10.34 6.39
CA THR A 142 9.17 -9.49 7.57
C THR A 142 10.21 -10.07 8.54
N SER A 143 10.65 -11.32 8.36
CA SER A 143 11.78 -11.88 9.10
C SER A 143 13.15 -11.61 8.44
N TRP A 144 13.18 -11.05 7.23
CA TRP A 144 14.44 -10.72 6.56
C TRP A 144 15.01 -9.40 7.08
N GLU A 145 16.33 -9.37 7.22
CA GLU A 145 17.07 -8.15 7.55
C GLU A 145 16.84 -7.06 6.49
N PRO A 146 16.82 -5.78 6.90
CA PRO A 146 16.75 -4.67 5.96
C PRO A 146 17.86 -4.73 4.91
N THR A 147 17.50 -4.38 3.68
CA THR A 147 18.39 -4.48 2.52
C THR A 147 18.96 -3.11 2.11
N PRO A 148 20.08 -3.06 1.35
CA PRO A 148 20.70 -1.81 0.97
C PRO A 148 19.77 -0.83 0.24
N LEU A 149 18.99 -1.26 -0.76
CA LEU A 149 18.12 -0.34 -1.50
C LEU A 149 16.92 0.10 -0.65
N GLU A 150 16.33 -0.82 0.13
CA GLU A 150 15.31 -0.47 1.12
C GLU A 150 15.80 0.64 2.07
N THR A 151 17.02 0.52 2.58
CA THR A 151 17.61 1.49 3.52
C THR A 151 17.87 2.85 2.86
N ILE A 152 18.37 2.85 1.61
CA ILE A 152 18.70 4.08 0.88
C ILE A 152 17.43 4.82 0.44
N GLU A 153 16.47 4.11 -0.14
CA GLU A 153 15.24 4.70 -0.67
C GLU A 153 14.16 4.88 0.40
N TYR A 154 14.31 4.25 1.58
CA TYR A 154 13.29 4.17 2.62
C TYR A 154 11.99 3.57 2.08
N ASN A 155 12.10 2.37 1.48
CA ASN A 155 11.00 1.68 0.80
C ASN A 155 11.09 0.16 1.01
N GLU A 156 10.20 -0.36 1.85
CA GLU A 156 10.20 -1.75 2.30
C GLU A 156 10.02 -2.77 1.15
N TYR A 157 9.37 -2.38 0.05
CA TYR A 157 9.13 -3.27 -1.10
C TYR A 157 10.40 -3.54 -1.91
N LEU A 158 11.45 -2.73 -1.76
CA LEU A 158 12.74 -3.01 -2.40
C LEU A 158 13.40 -4.26 -1.79
N ARG A 159 13.18 -4.55 -0.51
CA ARG A 159 13.65 -5.80 0.11
C ARG A 159 13.06 -7.04 -0.51
N VAL A 160 11.80 -6.97 -0.94
CA VAL A 160 11.15 -8.05 -1.71
C VAL A 160 11.85 -8.25 -3.05
N LEU A 161 12.11 -7.16 -3.78
CA LEU A 161 12.78 -7.20 -5.08
C LEU A 161 14.25 -7.64 -4.98
N GLU A 162 14.99 -7.18 -3.98
CA GLU A 162 16.41 -7.55 -3.74
C GLU A 162 16.57 -9.04 -3.43
N HIS A 163 15.55 -9.67 -2.82
CA HIS A 163 15.50 -11.13 -2.62
C HIS A 163 15.00 -11.91 -3.85
N GLY A 164 14.80 -11.24 -4.98
CA GLY A 164 14.40 -11.86 -6.25
C GLY A 164 12.92 -12.24 -6.33
N VAL A 165 12.08 -11.78 -5.40
CA VAL A 165 10.64 -12.03 -5.42
C VAL A 165 9.96 -11.01 -6.31
N LYS A 166 9.15 -11.48 -7.26
CA LYS A 166 8.41 -10.61 -8.17
C LYS A 166 7.20 -10.00 -7.46
N ILE A 167 6.96 -8.72 -7.68
CA ILE A 167 5.78 -8.00 -7.19
C ILE A 167 4.85 -7.75 -8.37
N LYS A 168 3.63 -8.29 -8.33
CA LYS A 168 2.64 -8.07 -9.38
C LYS A 168 2.05 -6.66 -9.25
N ALA A 169 2.20 -5.82 -10.26
CA ALA A 169 1.50 -4.55 -10.33
C ALA A 169 0.10 -4.74 -10.91
N VAL A 170 -0.87 -4.01 -10.36
CA VAL A 170 -2.23 -3.92 -10.87
C VAL A 170 -2.52 -2.47 -11.18
N ARG A 171 -2.77 -2.18 -12.47
CA ARG A 171 -3.12 -0.83 -12.91
C ARG A 171 -4.54 -0.52 -12.46
N ILE A 172 -4.69 0.58 -11.73
CA ILE A 172 -5.96 1.14 -11.31
C ILE A 172 -6.02 2.60 -11.78
N ASP A 173 -7.23 3.06 -12.07
CA ASP A 173 -7.46 4.44 -12.47
C ASP A 173 -7.79 5.29 -11.23
N ASP A 174 -7.50 6.59 -11.28
CA ASP A 174 -7.95 7.56 -10.28
C ASP A 174 -7.65 7.20 -8.81
N ALA A 175 -6.49 6.59 -8.53
CA ALA A 175 -6.10 6.36 -7.15
C ALA A 175 -5.97 7.69 -6.41
N ARG A 176 -6.71 7.81 -5.31
CA ARG A 176 -6.90 9.07 -4.59
C ARG A 176 -5.68 9.41 -3.71
N ILE A 177 -5.73 10.60 -3.13
CA ILE A 177 -4.59 11.25 -2.47
C ILE A 177 -4.44 10.71 -1.04
N SER A 178 -3.23 10.23 -0.72
CA SER A 178 -2.78 9.91 0.64
C SER A 178 -2.58 11.20 1.45
N VAL A 179 -2.88 11.18 2.75
CA VAL A 179 -2.80 12.37 3.61
C VAL A 179 -1.46 12.44 4.35
N ASP A 180 -0.45 13.01 3.70
CA ASP A 180 0.89 13.19 4.29
C ASP A 180 1.15 14.61 4.78
N THR A 181 0.49 15.60 4.17
CA THR A 181 0.70 17.03 4.48
C THR A 181 -0.60 17.74 4.85
N PRO A 182 -0.53 18.91 5.51
CA PRO A 182 -1.71 19.74 5.77
C PRO A 182 -2.48 20.15 4.51
N ASP A 183 -1.82 20.24 3.36
CA ASP A 183 -2.48 20.57 2.09
C ASP A 183 -3.20 19.36 1.50
N ASP A 184 -2.64 18.15 1.64
CA ASP A 184 -3.33 16.91 1.28
C ASP A 184 -4.61 16.75 2.11
N LEU A 185 -4.54 17.03 3.41
CA LEU A 185 -5.71 16.99 4.30
C LEU A 185 -6.82 17.96 3.85
N LYS A 186 -6.47 19.17 3.40
CA LYS A 186 -7.45 20.14 2.87
C LYS A 186 -8.12 19.61 1.61
N GLU A 187 -7.33 19.07 0.69
CA GLU A 187 -7.83 18.55 -0.57
C GLU A 187 -8.71 17.31 -0.37
N VAL A 188 -8.27 16.35 0.45
CA VAL A 188 -9.05 15.18 0.82
C VAL A 188 -10.37 15.58 1.47
N ARG A 189 -10.39 16.56 2.40
CA ARG A 189 -11.64 17.05 2.99
C ARG A 189 -12.61 17.62 1.95
N ARG A 190 -12.10 18.30 0.92
CA ARG A 190 -12.90 18.82 -0.19
C ARG A 190 -13.49 17.69 -1.03
N LEU A 191 -12.68 16.68 -1.36
CA LEU A 191 -13.10 15.51 -2.14
C LEU A 191 -14.13 14.67 -1.38
N MET A 192 -13.91 14.43 -0.08
CA MET A 192 -14.82 13.69 0.80
C MET A 192 -16.24 14.27 0.86
N GLN A 193 -16.46 15.55 0.57
CA GLN A 193 -17.81 16.13 0.54
C GLN A 193 -18.67 15.58 -0.61
N LYS A 194 -18.02 15.15 -1.69
CA LYS A 194 -18.67 14.61 -2.89
C LYS A 194 -18.54 13.10 -2.99
N ASP A 195 -17.95 12.47 -1.97
CA ASP A 195 -17.68 11.05 -1.99
C ASP A 195 -18.97 10.25 -1.70
N HIS A 196 -19.39 9.47 -2.69
CA HIS A 196 -20.62 8.69 -2.62
C HIS A 196 -20.51 7.53 -1.61
N LEU A 197 -19.31 7.00 -1.39
CA LEU A 197 -19.04 5.96 -0.40
C LEU A 197 -19.20 6.50 1.02
N LYS A 198 -18.67 7.69 1.31
CA LYS A 198 -18.88 8.35 2.60
C LYS A 198 -20.36 8.42 3.00
N GLN A 199 -21.25 8.74 2.07
CA GLN A 199 -22.70 8.80 2.34
C GLN A 199 -23.28 7.44 2.75
N LYS A 200 -22.75 6.35 2.19
CA LYS A 200 -23.17 4.97 2.47
C LYS A 200 -22.67 4.47 3.83
N TYR A 201 -21.52 4.95 4.31
CA TYR A 201 -20.87 4.45 5.54
C TYR A 201 -21.11 5.31 6.78
N ILE A 202 -21.60 6.55 6.65
CA ILE A 202 -21.92 7.45 7.77
C ILE A 202 -23.44 7.46 8.10
N SER A 203 -24.28 6.86 7.24
CA SER A 203 -25.72 6.66 7.48
C SER A 203 -26.00 5.48 8.40
#